data_AF-A0A8T0ULA7-F1
#
_entry.id   AF-A0A8T0ULA7-F1
#
_cell.length_a   1.000
_cell.length_b   1.000
_cell.length_c   1.000
_cell.angle_alpha   90.00
_cell.angle_beta   90.00
_cell.angle_gamma   90.00
#
_symmetry.space_group_name_H-M   'P 1'
#
loop_
_entity.id
_entity.type
_entity.pdbx_description
1 polymer ?
#
loop_
_entity_poly.entity_id
_entity_poly.type
_entity_poly.pdbx_seq_one_letter_code
_entity_poly.pdbx_strand_id
1 'polypeptide(L)'
;MVRELRVDSFYARLRAAGSSSPLLILPSAADADSLCAVRVLAHVLSADSIRFSVYPVASAARARDLLASFSAAAPLCCLLVNWGAHRDLRRLLPPAATAFVVDSHRPVHLHNLCAHNDRVVVLFTADDEHTADLSYDFDLSSLADASDLAAEGDADDHLRVPHEDDDEDDSDASDSDSDAEDPGGGRRKRRRLSDDAEAECADPVRLFAKLRREYYRLGTFHGKPSGCLMYDLAHALRKNTNELLWLACVALTDQFVHDRITNERYQAAVMELEQHINGSGNLDPSGAGSVVTLKDGTKIRAPETSRIAYEDEPRLMLLREWSLFDSMLCSSYVATKLKTWSDNGLKKLKLLLARMGFPLADCQKNFQYMSMEVKRKMRDEFDRFLPEYGLTEFYYRSFLRVHGYRFKVSAADVVYGVTALLESLNYSESRDSKESSAAEQFWVAYSALSLSNVDQLRKGMQSAIEIQRAILRQGSSAITKTGFIRSAKKFRWVKLDDPVDTNKLCHPQALTKFCFFLMDALKERGARMKPLICACLAKEPEKVLVVGVCGKPRLGAVQGNAFGNAFRSAAEEIGADYFHDMFESSWIVLDVVSVSSFMIRLTEKL
;
A
#
# COMPACT_ATOMS: atom_id res chain seq x y z
N MET A 1 11.66 1.66 27.24
CA MET A 1 10.38 1.80 26.50
C MET A 1 10.63 1.31 25.08
N VAL A 2 9.91 0.29 24.64
CA VAL A 2 10.15 -0.41 23.35
C VAL A 2 9.42 0.31 22.20
N ARG A 3 8.31 0.98 22.53
CA ARG A 3 7.55 1.86 21.63
C ARG A 3 8.00 3.31 21.78
N GLU A 4 8.29 3.96 20.65
CA GLU A 4 8.58 5.40 20.59
C GLU A 4 7.43 6.14 19.91
N LEU A 5 6.83 7.09 20.63
CA LEU A 5 5.69 7.87 20.15
C LEU A 5 6.10 9.13 19.37
N ARG A 6 7.39 9.51 19.44
CA ARG A 6 7.92 10.71 18.80
C ARG A 6 9.16 10.40 17.97
N VAL A 7 9.24 11.03 16.81
CA VAL A 7 10.32 10.83 15.83
C VAL A 7 11.70 11.28 16.35
N ASP A 8 11.75 12.35 17.14
CA ASP A 8 12.97 12.91 17.73
C ASP A 8 13.58 11.97 18.79
N SER A 9 12.74 11.43 19.68
CA SER A 9 13.15 10.43 20.69
C SER A 9 13.67 9.15 20.04
N PHE A 10 12.95 8.66 19.04
CA PHE A 10 13.36 7.49 18.24
C PHE A 10 14.75 7.69 17.62
N TYR A 11 14.99 8.85 17.00
CA TYR A 11 16.28 9.14 16.38
C TYR A 11 17.42 9.31 17.38
N ALA A 12 17.15 9.91 18.55
CA ALA A 12 18.15 10.03 19.61
C ALA A 12 18.67 8.65 20.06
N ARG A 13 17.77 7.67 20.20
CA ARG A 13 18.14 6.29 20.52
C ARG A 13 18.87 5.60 19.37
N LEU A 14 18.41 5.78 18.14
CA LEU A 14 19.09 5.25 16.95
C LEU A 14 20.53 5.77 16.86
N ARG A 15 20.73 7.07 17.10
CA ARG A 15 22.06 7.70 17.10
C ARG A 15 22.95 7.18 18.21
N ALA A 16 22.41 6.99 19.41
CA ALA A 16 23.16 6.42 20.52
C ALA A 16 23.62 4.98 20.20
N ALA A 17 22.74 4.15 19.64
CA ALA A 17 23.07 2.80 19.21
C ALA A 17 24.09 2.79 18.04
N GLY A 18 23.87 3.63 17.03
CA GLY A 18 24.74 3.77 15.85
C GLY A 18 26.13 4.37 16.14
N SER A 19 26.35 4.92 17.33
CA SER A 19 27.69 5.36 17.79
C SER A 19 28.55 4.19 18.24
N SER A 20 27.93 3.08 18.68
CA SER A 20 28.63 1.90 19.22
C SER A 20 28.94 0.84 18.15
N SER A 21 28.10 0.74 17.12
CA SER A 21 28.20 -0.23 16.02
C SER A 21 27.76 0.41 14.70
N PRO A 22 28.33 0.03 13.54
CA PRO A 22 27.84 0.50 12.25
C PRO A 22 26.36 0.12 12.05
N LEU A 23 25.55 1.07 11.56
CA LEU A 23 24.11 0.88 11.36
C LEU A 23 23.84 0.14 10.04
N LEU A 24 23.10 -0.96 10.11
CA LEU A 24 22.63 -1.73 8.94
C LEU A 24 21.19 -1.34 8.60
N ILE A 25 20.97 -0.69 7.47
CA ILE A 25 19.63 -0.27 7.01
C ILE A 25 19.12 -1.32 6.03
N LEU A 26 17.95 -1.89 6.34
CA LEU A 26 17.30 -2.96 5.58
C LEU A 26 15.96 -2.45 5.05
N PRO A 27 15.90 -1.79 3.88
CA PRO A 27 14.63 -1.37 3.31
C PRO A 27 13.92 -2.46 2.52
N SER A 28 12.59 -2.38 2.46
CA SER A 28 11.80 -3.19 1.54
C SER A 28 12.19 -2.85 0.09
N ALA A 29 12.54 -3.88 -0.68
CA ALA A 29 12.89 -3.74 -2.09
C ALA A 29 11.65 -3.62 -3.02
N ALA A 30 10.43 -3.63 -2.48
CA ALA A 30 9.20 -3.73 -3.26
C ALA A 30 8.40 -2.41 -3.38
N ASP A 31 8.71 -1.39 -2.56
CA ASP A 31 7.84 -0.23 -2.40
C ASP A 31 8.54 1.10 -2.73
N ALA A 32 7.80 2.02 -3.35
CA ALA A 32 8.28 3.37 -3.59
C ALA A 32 8.45 4.17 -2.28
N ASP A 33 7.57 3.94 -1.29
CA ASP A 33 7.70 4.53 0.06
C ASP A 33 9.07 4.22 0.70
N SER A 34 9.55 2.98 0.54
CA SER A 34 10.85 2.55 1.09
C SER A 34 12.02 3.31 0.47
N LEU A 35 12.00 3.52 -0.85
CA LEU A 35 13.01 4.28 -1.55
C LEU A 35 13.05 5.74 -1.06
N CYS A 36 11.88 6.36 -0.88
CA CYS A 36 11.77 7.71 -0.35
C CYS A 36 12.28 7.79 1.09
N ALA A 37 11.84 6.90 1.97
CA ALA A 37 12.23 6.86 3.38
C ALA A 37 13.76 6.69 3.55
N VAL A 38 14.38 5.75 2.82
CA VAL A 38 15.83 5.53 2.86
C VAL A 38 16.60 6.76 2.42
N ARG A 39 16.14 7.45 1.37
CA ARG A 39 16.84 8.63 0.85
C ARG A 39 16.79 9.80 1.84
N VAL A 40 15.64 10.01 2.49
CA VAL A 40 15.48 11.01 3.56
C VAL A 40 16.38 10.67 4.74
N LEU A 41 16.34 9.42 5.21
CA LEU A 41 17.14 8.95 6.32
C LEU A 41 18.64 9.04 6.04
N ALA A 42 19.09 8.61 4.85
CA ALA A 42 20.49 8.67 4.45
C ALA A 42 21.02 10.11 4.49
N HIS A 43 20.20 11.10 4.11
CA HIS A 43 20.54 12.51 4.24
C HIS A 43 20.74 12.93 5.70
N VAL A 44 19.80 12.58 6.58
CA VAL A 44 19.86 12.93 8.01
C VAL A 44 21.06 12.29 8.70
N LEU A 45 21.30 11.00 8.45
CA LEU A 45 22.43 10.25 9.03
C LEU A 45 23.78 10.77 8.53
N SER A 46 23.89 11.08 7.23
CA SER A 46 25.11 11.66 6.66
C SER A 46 25.40 13.04 7.23
N ALA A 47 24.37 13.85 7.46
CA ALA A 47 24.52 15.16 8.12
C ALA A 47 25.03 15.05 9.56
N ASP A 48 24.74 13.95 10.27
CA ASP A 48 25.30 13.66 11.59
C ASP A 48 26.60 12.84 11.57
N SER A 49 27.17 12.57 10.39
CA SER A 49 28.37 11.74 10.21
C SER A 49 28.26 10.33 10.80
N ILE A 50 27.05 9.76 10.82
CA ILE A 50 26.81 8.39 11.28
C ILE A 50 27.16 7.43 10.13
N ARG A 51 27.97 6.41 10.41
CA ARG A 51 28.32 5.39 9.42
C ARG A 51 27.19 4.37 9.31
N PHE A 52 26.69 4.17 8.10
CA PHE A 52 25.64 3.20 7.81
C PHE A 52 25.92 2.44 6.51
N SER A 53 25.24 1.32 6.34
CA SER A 53 25.25 0.53 5.09
C SER A 53 23.83 0.09 4.78
N VAL A 54 23.43 0.21 3.50
CA VAL A 54 22.06 -0.05 3.05
C VAL A 54 22.03 -1.36 2.26
N TYR A 55 21.19 -2.29 2.68
CA TYR A 55 21.01 -3.60 2.05
C TYR A 55 19.52 -3.82 1.75
N PRO A 56 19.07 -3.53 0.52
CA PRO A 56 17.69 -3.77 0.12
C PRO A 56 17.35 -5.26 0.23
N VAL A 57 16.24 -5.56 0.87
CA VAL A 57 15.78 -6.94 1.11
C VAL A 57 14.44 -7.16 0.44
N ALA A 58 14.26 -8.31 -0.21
CA ALA A 58 12.98 -8.68 -0.83
C ALA A 58 12.07 -9.47 0.12
N SER A 59 12.64 -10.15 1.12
CA SER A 59 11.90 -11.02 2.04
C SER A 59 12.52 -11.05 3.44
N ALA A 60 11.71 -11.44 4.42
CA ALA A 60 12.16 -11.63 5.79
C ALA A 60 13.22 -12.75 5.89
N ALA A 61 13.05 -13.84 5.15
CA ALA A 61 14.02 -14.93 5.09
C ALA A 61 15.40 -14.42 4.65
N ARG A 62 15.46 -13.57 3.61
CA ARG A 62 16.73 -13.00 3.14
C ARG A 62 17.34 -12.00 4.10
N ALA A 63 16.53 -11.23 4.81
CA ALA A 63 17.03 -10.40 5.89
C ALA A 63 17.67 -11.26 6.99
N ARG A 64 17.07 -12.42 7.34
CA ARG A 64 17.64 -13.36 8.32
C ARG A 64 18.99 -13.92 7.84
N ASP A 65 19.07 -14.38 6.60
CA ASP A 65 20.31 -14.93 6.01
C ASP A 65 21.43 -13.87 5.97
N LEU A 66 21.08 -12.65 5.54
CA LEU A 66 22.00 -11.53 5.51
C LEU A 66 22.50 -11.18 6.92
N LEU A 67 21.61 -11.10 7.91
CA LEU A 67 21.98 -10.83 9.30
C LEU A 67 22.85 -11.94 9.90
N ALA A 68 22.58 -13.20 9.55
CA ALA A 68 23.39 -14.34 9.97
C ALA A 68 24.80 -14.35 9.35
N SER A 69 24.97 -13.70 8.19
CA SER A 69 26.29 -13.58 7.54
C SER A 69 27.24 -12.60 8.24
N PHE A 70 26.71 -11.68 9.06
CA PHE A 70 27.54 -10.77 9.84
C PHE A 70 28.11 -11.47 11.09
N SER A 71 29.40 -11.25 11.36
CA SER A 71 30.12 -11.91 12.46
C SER A 71 29.48 -11.59 13.82
N ALA A 72 29.24 -12.64 14.62
CA ALA A 72 28.66 -12.57 15.97
C ALA A 72 29.54 -11.84 17.02
N ALA A 73 30.69 -11.30 16.63
CA ALA A 73 31.65 -10.67 17.54
C ALA A 73 31.20 -9.30 18.07
N ALA A 74 30.23 -8.64 17.43
CA ALA A 74 29.70 -7.34 17.85
C ALA A 74 28.17 -7.31 17.80
N PRO A 75 27.51 -6.58 18.71
CA PRO A 75 26.06 -6.38 18.63
C PRO A 75 25.73 -5.63 17.32
N LEU A 76 24.76 -6.17 16.57
CA LEU A 76 24.31 -5.58 15.32
C LEU A 76 23.22 -4.55 15.62
N CYS A 77 23.36 -3.35 15.06
CA CYS A 77 22.30 -2.35 15.08
C CYS A 77 21.66 -2.29 13.68
N CYS A 78 20.38 -2.62 13.60
CA CYS A 78 19.64 -2.70 12.36
C CYS A 78 18.50 -1.68 12.34
N LEU A 79 18.19 -1.14 11.16
CA LEU A 79 17.02 -0.30 10.93
C LEU A 79 16.21 -0.89 9.77
N LEU A 80 15.00 -1.35 10.08
CA LEU A 80 14.06 -1.91 9.13
C LEU A 80 13.15 -0.79 8.61
N VAL A 81 13.03 -0.66 7.29
CA VAL A 81 12.25 0.42 6.64
C VAL A 81 11.14 -0.17 5.78
N ASN A 82 9.90 0.18 6.12
CA ASN A 82 8.64 -0.27 5.54
C ASN A 82 8.40 -1.78 5.60
N TRP A 83 8.98 -2.45 6.60
CA TRP A 83 8.66 -3.82 6.95
C TRP A 83 9.09 -4.16 8.37
N GLY A 84 8.57 -5.29 8.88
CA GLY A 84 8.96 -5.87 10.17
C GLY A 84 7.95 -5.66 11.30
N ALA A 85 7.01 -4.70 11.17
CA ALA A 85 6.02 -4.46 12.23
C ALA A 85 5.11 -5.66 12.47
N HIS A 86 4.65 -6.33 11.41
CA HIS A 86 3.66 -7.41 11.46
C HIS A 86 4.21 -8.78 11.87
N ARG A 87 5.53 -8.93 12.11
CA ARG A 87 6.17 -10.22 12.46
C ARG A 87 6.85 -10.16 13.82
N ASP A 88 6.95 -11.29 14.50
CA ASP A 88 7.78 -11.39 15.71
C ASP A 88 9.27 -11.30 15.33
N LEU A 89 9.86 -10.12 15.55
CA LEU A 89 11.26 -9.85 15.20
C LEU A 89 12.25 -10.59 16.10
N ARG A 90 11.83 -11.08 17.27
CA ARG A 90 12.73 -11.84 18.18
C ARG A 90 13.20 -13.14 17.56
N ARG A 91 12.36 -13.76 16.72
CA ARG A 91 12.66 -14.99 15.95
C ARG A 91 13.52 -14.72 14.71
N LEU A 92 13.46 -13.49 14.18
CA LEU A 92 14.18 -13.09 12.97
C LEU A 92 15.60 -12.61 13.30
N LEU A 93 15.74 -11.83 14.36
CA LEU A 93 16.97 -11.14 14.71
C LEU A 93 17.94 -12.04 15.49
N PRO A 94 19.25 -12.00 15.18
CA PRO A 94 20.27 -12.66 16.00
C PRO A 94 20.21 -12.20 17.47
N PRO A 95 20.46 -13.06 18.48
CA PRO A 95 20.19 -12.77 19.89
C PRO A 95 20.77 -11.46 20.46
N ALA A 96 21.92 -11.01 19.95
CA ALA A 96 22.58 -9.76 20.39
C ALA A 96 22.27 -8.54 19.50
N ALA A 97 21.38 -8.68 18.51
CA ALA A 97 21.02 -7.60 17.60
C ALA A 97 19.87 -6.74 18.17
N THR A 98 19.98 -5.44 17.92
CA THR A 98 18.95 -4.43 18.18
C THR A 98 18.36 -3.96 16.86
N ALA A 99 17.03 -3.94 16.75
CA ALA A 99 16.34 -3.47 15.55
C ALA A 99 15.48 -2.24 15.84
N PHE A 100 15.64 -1.22 15.01
CA PHE A 100 14.75 -0.08 14.90
C PHE A 100 13.79 -0.31 13.74
N VAL A 101 12.51 -0.02 13.91
CA VAL A 101 11.48 -0.30 12.90
C VAL A 101 10.72 0.98 12.56
N VAL A 102 10.78 1.35 11.29
CA VAL A 102 9.94 2.40 10.70
C VAL A 102 9.10 1.71 9.65
N ASP A 103 7.83 1.44 9.96
CA ASP A 103 6.97 0.65 9.09
C ASP A 103 5.54 1.19 9.10
N SER A 104 4.92 1.21 7.92
CA SER A 104 3.52 1.61 7.74
C SER A 104 2.54 0.45 7.93
N HIS A 105 2.98 -0.80 7.88
CA HIS A 105 2.08 -1.96 8.03
C HIS A 105 1.51 -2.06 9.45
N ARG A 106 0.23 -2.42 9.53
CA ARG A 106 -0.53 -2.62 10.77
C ARG A 106 -1.44 -3.85 10.64
N PRO A 107 -1.84 -4.49 11.76
CA PRO A 107 -1.41 -4.24 13.14
C PRO A 107 0.07 -4.56 13.39
N VAL A 108 0.66 -3.94 14.43
CA VAL A 108 2.03 -4.24 14.87
C VAL A 108 1.97 -5.51 15.72
N HIS A 109 2.89 -6.44 15.50
CA HIS A 109 2.96 -7.66 16.28
C HIS A 109 3.16 -7.32 17.77
N LEU A 110 2.32 -7.88 18.66
CA LEU A 110 2.29 -7.53 20.09
C LEU A 110 3.65 -7.73 20.78
N HIS A 111 4.38 -8.80 20.45
CA HIS A 111 5.74 -9.01 20.97
C HIS A 111 6.75 -7.91 20.61
N ASN A 112 6.55 -7.17 19.51
CA ASN A 112 7.40 -6.03 19.16
C ASN A 112 7.07 -4.78 19.98
N LEU A 113 5.88 -4.73 20.60
CA LEU A 113 5.42 -3.62 21.44
C LEU A 113 5.64 -3.88 22.94
N CYS A 114 5.88 -5.14 23.33
CA CYS A 114 6.04 -5.53 24.72
C CYS A 114 7.21 -4.80 25.39
N ALA A 115 7.00 -4.28 26.60
CA ALA A 115 8.00 -3.54 27.36
C ALA A 115 9.22 -4.39 27.76
N HIS A 116 9.07 -5.71 27.84
CA HIS A 116 10.16 -6.65 28.13
C HIS A 116 11.10 -6.87 26.93
N ASN A 117 10.75 -6.39 25.73
CA ASN A 117 11.53 -6.59 24.52
C ASN A 117 12.47 -5.40 24.22
N ASP A 118 13.56 -5.26 25.00
CA ASP A 118 14.52 -4.16 24.81
C ASP A 118 15.31 -4.20 23.48
N ARG A 119 15.17 -5.29 22.71
CA ARG A 119 15.88 -5.51 21.44
C ARG A 119 15.22 -4.82 20.26
N VAL A 120 13.94 -4.49 20.36
CA VAL A 120 13.17 -3.89 19.25
C VAL A 120 12.73 -2.49 19.65
N VAL A 121 12.82 -1.55 18.72
CA VAL A 121 12.31 -0.19 18.90
C VAL A 121 11.42 0.15 17.73
N VAL A 122 10.11 0.23 17.97
CA VAL A 122 9.14 0.54 16.90
C VAL A 122 8.75 2.02 16.99
N LEU A 123 8.87 2.73 15.87
CA LEU A 123 8.28 4.05 15.71
C LEU A 123 6.77 3.88 15.44
N PHE A 124 5.97 4.12 16.47
CA PHE A 124 4.50 4.09 16.37
C PHE A 124 3.99 5.38 17.01
N THR A 125 3.77 6.40 16.19
CA THR A 125 3.51 7.76 16.66
C THR A 125 2.17 7.87 17.38
N ALA A 126 2.02 8.88 18.24
CA ALA A 126 0.76 9.13 18.93
C ALA A 126 -0.41 9.33 17.93
N ASP A 127 -0.15 10.01 16.81
CA ASP A 127 -1.17 10.23 15.76
C ASP A 127 -1.58 8.92 15.08
N ASP A 128 -0.62 8.02 14.82
CA ASP A 128 -0.89 6.69 14.26
C ASP A 128 -1.68 5.80 15.22
N GLU A 129 -1.44 5.92 16.52
CA GLU A 129 -2.14 5.15 17.57
C GLU A 129 -3.57 5.65 17.80
N HIS A 130 -3.77 6.97 17.82
CA HIS A 130 -5.08 7.59 18.09
C HIS A 130 -5.89 7.89 16.84
N THR A 131 -5.47 7.37 15.67
CA THR A 131 -6.22 7.58 14.43
C THR A 131 -7.65 7.05 14.59
N ALA A 132 -8.64 7.91 14.31
CA ALA A 132 -10.04 7.77 14.73
C ALA A 132 -10.79 6.49 14.28
N ASP A 133 -10.26 5.71 13.33
CA ASP A 133 -10.86 4.42 12.92
C ASP A 133 -10.16 3.21 13.55
N LEU A 134 -9.14 3.43 14.37
CA LEU A 134 -8.23 2.42 14.93
C LEU A 134 -8.06 2.53 16.44
N SER A 135 -8.81 3.42 17.11
CA SER A 135 -8.76 3.51 18.56
C SER A 135 -9.22 2.16 19.12
N TYR A 136 -8.26 1.37 19.57
CA TYR A 136 -8.54 0.16 20.31
C TYR A 136 -9.27 0.59 21.59
N ASP A 137 -10.40 -0.03 21.89
CA ASP A 137 -11.16 0.26 23.11
C ASP A 137 -10.43 -0.23 24.39
N PHE A 138 -9.16 -0.64 24.25
CA PHE A 138 -8.31 -1.21 25.28
C PHE A 138 -6.87 -0.67 25.19
N ASP A 139 -6.16 -0.71 26.32
CA ASP A 139 -4.75 -0.34 26.35
C ASP A 139 -3.88 -1.40 25.66
N LEU A 140 -3.35 -1.02 24.49
CA LEU A 140 -2.42 -1.83 23.70
C LEU A 140 -1.17 -2.24 24.48
N SER A 141 -0.68 -1.38 25.37
CA SER A 141 0.56 -1.61 26.11
C SER A 141 0.37 -2.78 27.08
N SER A 142 -0.73 -2.71 27.86
CA SER A 142 -1.15 -3.79 28.76
C SER A 142 -1.40 -5.11 28.02
N LEU A 143 -2.01 -5.07 26.83
CA LEU A 143 -2.23 -6.28 26.02
C LEU A 143 -0.91 -6.90 25.53
N ALA A 144 0.04 -6.06 25.10
CA ALA A 144 1.34 -6.52 24.62
C ALA A 144 2.15 -7.21 25.73
N ASP A 145 2.15 -6.63 26.94
CA ASP A 145 2.84 -7.20 28.09
C ASP A 145 2.18 -8.49 28.60
N ALA A 146 0.85 -8.54 28.64
CA ALA A 146 0.12 -9.76 29.01
C ALA A 146 0.33 -10.90 27.99
N SER A 147 0.41 -10.57 26.69
CA SER A 147 0.64 -11.59 25.65
C SER A 147 2.00 -12.25 25.75
N ASP A 148 3.02 -11.56 26.28
CA ASP A 148 4.36 -12.12 26.46
C ASP A 148 4.40 -13.08 27.67
N LEU A 149 3.74 -12.72 28.77
CA LEU A 149 3.67 -13.53 29.98
C LEU A 149 2.85 -14.82 29.82
N ALA A 150 1.86 -14.84 28.93
CA ALA A 150 1.01 -15.99 28.69
C ALA A 150 1.64 -17.06 27.76
N ALA A 151 2.85 -16.83 27.22
CA ALA A 151 3.42 -17.61 26.13
C ALA A 151 4.23 -18.87 26.53
N GLU A 152 4.07 -19.40 27.75
CA GLU A 152 4.68 -20.70 28.13
C GLU A 152 3.97 -21.94 27.53
N GLY A 153 3.05 -21.76 26.56
CA GLY A 153 2.37 -22.85 25.86
C GLY A 153 2.03 -22.52 24.41
N ASP A 154 2.67 -23.23 23.49
CA ASP A 154 2.42 -23.40 22.06
C ASP A 154 2.27 -22.13 21.18
N ALA A 155 3.36 -21.79 20.49
CA ALA A 155 3.63 -20.48 19.90
C ALA A 155 3.10 -20.31 18.45
N ASP A 156 2.15 -21.14 18.04
CA ASP A 156 1.53 -21.16 16.70
C ASP A 156 -0.02 -21.15 16.75
N ASP A 157 -0.62 -21.22 17.94
CA ASP A 157 -2.09 -21.14 18.13
C ASP A 157 -2.64 -19.71 18.03
N HIS A 158 -1.77 -18.72 17.80
CA HIS A 158 -2.13 -17.29 17.78
C HIS A 158 -2.88 -16.84 16.52
N LEU A 159 -2.97 -17.69 15.49
CA LEU A 159 -3.62 -17.41 14.20
C LEU A 159 -4.76 -18.38 13.86
N ARG A 160 -5.03 -19.38 14.71
CA ARG A 160 -6.23 -20.21 14.58
C ARG A 160 -7.43 -19.36 14.97
N VAL A 161 -8.23 -18.99 13.98
CA VAL A 161 -9.64 -18.65 14.19
C VAL A 161 -10.34 -20.00 14.39
N PRO A 162 -10.77 -20.39 15.60
CA PRO A 162 -11.66 -21.54 15.73
C PRO A 162 -12.96 -21.16 15.03
N HIS A 163 -13.55 -22.12 14.33
CA HIS A 163 -14.90 -22.01 13.79
C HIS A 163 -15.85 -21.60 14.93
N GLU A 164 -16.48 -20.43 14.81
CA GLU A 164 -17.78 -20.23 15.42
C GLU A 164 -18.75 -21.02 14.54
N ASP A 165 -19.38 -22.04 15.11
CA ASP A 165 -20.65 -22.55 14.59
C ASP A 165 -21.60 -21.34 14.60
N ASP A 166 -21.85 -20.76 13.43
CA ASP A 166 -22.87 -19.72 13.20
C ASP A 166 -24.26 -20.33 13.49
N ASP A 167 -24.63 -20.44 14.76
CA ASP A 167 -26.02 -20.49 15.21
C ASP A 167 -26.42 -19.09 15.72
N GLU A 168 -26.21 -18.06 14.90
CA GLU A 168 -26.98 -16.81 15.01
C GLU A 168 -28.13 -16.90 14.00
N ASP A 169 -29.28 -17.38 14.50
CA ASP A 169 -30.56 -17.38 13.81
C ASP A 169 -30.88 -15.96 13.31
N ASP A 170 -30.87 -15.82 11.98
CA ASP A 170 -31.33 -14.65 11.23
C ASP A 170 -32.86 -14.57 11.36
N SER A 171 -33.36 -14.08 12.49
CA SER A 171 -34.79 -13.78 12.62
C SER A 171 -35.07 -12.39 12.03
N ASP A 172 -35.38 -12.40 10.73
CA ASP A 172 -36.00 -11.30 10.00
C ASP A 172 -37.18 -10.71 10.80
N ALA A 173 -37.07 -9.43 11.13
CA ALA A 173 -38.16 -8.65 11.68
C ALA A 173 -39.21 -8.39 10.59
N SER A 174 -40.21 -9.27 10.50
CA SER A 174 -41.51 -8.93 9.90
C SER A 174 -42.50 -8.58 11.01
N ASP A 175 -42.79 -7.29 11.10
CA ASP A 175 -43.87 -6.71 11.91
C ASP A 175 -45.23 -7.31 11.48
N SER A 176 -45.89 -8.02 12.38
CA SER A 176 -47.35 -8.23 12.33
C SER A 176 -47.87 -8.58 13.72
N ASP A 177 -48.64 -7.63 14.25
CA ASP A 177 -49.52 -7.76 15.40
C ASP A 177 -50.35 -9.05 15.38
N SER A 178 -50.36 -9.77 16.49
CA SER A 178 -51.60 -10.33 17.04
C SER A 178 -51.43 -10.74 18.50
N ASP A 179 -52.31 -10.16 19.34
CA ASP A 179 -52.53 -10.50 20.74
C ASP A 179 -52.95 -11.96 20.94
N ALA A 180 -52.37 -12.64 21.93
CA ALA A 180 -53.05 -13.67 22.71
C ALA A 180 -52.33 -13.90 24.05
N GLU A 181 -53.05 -13.70 25.15
CA GLU A 181 -52.67 -14.06 26.51
C GLU A 181 -52.63 -15.59 26.70
N ASP A 182 -51.59 -16.12 27.35
CA ASP A 182 -51.73 -17.19 28.36
C ASP A 182 -50.48 -17.24 29.29
N PRO A 183 -50.62 -17.48 30.60
CA PRO A 183 -49.55 -17.37 31.58
C PRO A 183 -49.04 -18.76 32.05
N GLY A 184 -47.74 -19.03 31.97
CA GLY A 184 -47.21 -20.22 32.66
C GLY A 184 -45.77 -20.60 32.40
N GLY A 185 -44.88 -20.19 33.30
CA GLY A 185 -43.69 -20.98 33.68
C GLY A 185 -42.46 -20.88 32.78
N GLY A 186 -41.39 -20.23 33.27
CA GLY A 186 -40.07 -20.34 32.63
C GLY A 186 -38.97 -19.36 33.03
N ARG A 187 -39.03 -18.73 34.21
CA ARG A 187 -38.10 -17.64 34.61
C ARG A 187 -36.70 -18.09 35.04
N ARG A 188 -36.14 -19.18 34.49
CA ARG A 188 -34.82 -19.73 34.88
C ARG A 188 -33.72 -19.66 33.82
N LYS A 189 -34.01 -19.35 32.55
CA LYS A 189 -32.97 -19.31 31.49
C LYS A 189 -32.24 -17.96 31.37
N ARG A 190 -32.87 -16.87 31.78
CA ARG A 190 -32.35 -15.49 31.61
C ARG A 190 -31.31 -15.05 32.66
N ARG A 191 -31.05 -15.85 33.69
CA ARG A 191 -30.06 -15.55 34.75
C ARG A 191 -28.71 -16.24 34.56
N ARG A 192 -28.53 -17.07 33.52
CA ARG A 192 -27.24 -17.74 33.25
C ARG A 192 -26.35 -16.96 32.28
N LEU A 193 -26.95 -16.28 31.30
CA LEU A 193 -26.21 -15.47 30.32
C LEU A 193 -25.57 -14.21 30.92
N SER A 194 -26.12 -13.66 32.00
CA SER A 194 -25.52 -12.52 32.73
C SER A 194 -24.34 -12.96 33.61
N ASP A 195 -24.46 -14.10 34.28
CA ASP A 195 -23.41 -14.63 35.16
C ASP A 195 -22.19 -15.13 34.36
N ASP A 196 -22.39 -15.67 33.14
CA ASP A 196 -21.29 -16.12 32.27
C ASP A 196 -20.50 -14.94 31.67
N ALA A 197 -21.16 -13.85 31.28
CA ALA A 197 -20.47 -12.63 30.80
C ALA A 197 -19.71 -11.90 31.92
N GLU A 198 -20.22 -11.94 33.16
CA GLU A 198 -19.55 -11.39 34.34
C GLU A 198 -18.38 -12.29 34.82
N ALA A 199 -18.49 -13.62 34.68
CA ALA A 199 -17.41 -14.56 34.96
C ALA A 199 -16.31 -14.60 33.87
N GLU A 200 -16.66 -14.36 32.60
CA GLU A 200 -15.70 -14.20 31.50
C GLU A 200 -14.81 -12.96 31.64
N CYS A 201 -15.32 -11.91 32.31
CA CYS A 201 -14.57 -10.71 32.64
C CYS A 201 -13.67 -10.87 33.89
N ALA A 202 -13.87 -11.93 34.68
CA ALA A 202 -13.18 -12.13 35.96
C ALA A 202 -11.81 -12.81 35.86
N ASP A 203 -11.53 -13.54 34.76
CA ASP A 203 -10.23 -14.17 34.52
C ASP A 203 -9.39 -13.31 33.55
N PRO A 204 -8.33 -12.63 34.04
CA PRO A 204 -7.48 -11.80 33.20
C PRO A 204 -6.90 -12.54 31.99
N VAL A 205 -6.62 -13.84 32.10
CA VAL A 205 -6.02 -14.63 31.01
C VAL A 205 -7.01 -14.76 29.85
N ARG A 206 -8.28 -15.02 30.13
CA ARG A 206 -9.34 -15.13 29.11
C ARG A 206 -9.65 -13.78 28.48
N LEU A 207 -9.67 -12.71 29.27
CA LEU A 207 -9.84 -11.35 28.77
C LEU A 207 -8.74 -10.97 27.77
N PHE A 208 -7.47 -11.14 28.14
CA PHE A 208 -6.35 -10.83 27.24
C PHE A 208 -6.34 -11.73 25.99
N ALA A 209 -6.75 -13.01 26.10
CA ALA A 209 -6.89 -13.88 24.94
C ALA A 209 -7.98 -13.38 23.97
N LYS A 210 -9.11 -12.87 24.48
CA LYS A 210 -10.18 -12.26 23.67
C LYS A 210 -9.71 -10.99 22.97
N LEU A 211 -9.09 -10.07 23.72
CA LEU A 211 -8.55 -8.81 23.17
C LEU A 211 -7.46 -9.06 22.13
N ARG A 212 -6.59 -10.06 22.34
CA ARG A 212 -5.59 -10.49 21.34
C ARG A 212 -6.23 -10.99 20.06
N ARG A 213 -7.32 -11.76 20.17
CA ARG A 213 -8.07 -12.24 18.99
C ARG A 213 -8.70 -11.09 18.23
N GLU A 214 -9.32 -10.15 18.93
CA GLU A 214 -9.91 -8.95 18.35
C GLU A 214 -8.86 -8.10 17.62
N TYR A 215 -7.70 -7.89 18.25
CA TYR A 215 -6.58 -7.16 17.66
C TYR A 215 -6.13 -7.69 16.29
N TYR A 216 -5.95 -9.01 16.17
CA TYR A 216 -5.53 -9.62 14.90
C TYR A 216 -6.69 -9.89 13.93
N ARG A 217 -7.94 -9.94 14.41
CA ARG A 217 -9.16 -10.08 13.57
C ARG A 217 -9.39 -8.86 12.68
N LEU A 218 -8.87 -7.70 13.05
CA LEU A 218 -8.87 -6.48 12.22
C LEU A 218 -8.22 -6.70 10.85
N GLY A 219 -7.34 -7.70 10.68
CA GLY A 219 -6.63 -7.94 9.42
C GLY A 219 -5.57 -6.87 9.15
N THR A 220 -4.93 -6.94 7.98
CA THR A 220 -3.81 -6.05 7.64
C THR A 220 -4.26 -4.76 6.96
N PHE A 221 -3.64 -3.65 7.35
CA PHE A 221 -3.88 -2.32 6.80
C PHE A 221 -2.61 -1.45 6.94
N HIS A 222 -2.68 -0.19 6.50
CA HIS A 222 -1.55 0.73 6.49
C HIS A 222 -1.82 1.97 7.36
N GLY A 223 -0.79 2.40 8.11
CA GLY A 223 -0.69 3.69 8.83
C GLY A 223 0.04 4.75 8.00
N LYS A 224 0.57 5.79 8.66
CA LYS A 224 1.30 6.89 7.98
C LYS A 224 2.48 6.33 7.14
N PRO A 225 2.70 6.83 5.90
CA PRO A 225 3.83 6.41 5.08
C PRO A 225 5.18 6.61 5.78
N SER A 226 6.10 5.65 5.60
CA SER A 226 7.43 5.67 6.21
C SER A 226 8.24 6.89 5.75
N GLY A 227 8.11 7.29 4.49
CA GLY A 227 8.76 8.47 3.91
C GLY A 227 8.29 9.78 4.53
N CYS A 228 6.99 9.89 4.88
CA CYS A 228 6.46 11.05 5.61
C CYS A 228 7.03 11.10 7.03
N LEU A 229 7.04 9.98 7.75
CA LEU A 229 7.62 9.89 9.10
C LEU A 229 9.11 10.31 9.12
N MET A 230 9.87 9.89 8.12
CA MET A 230 11.29 10.30 7.99
C MET A 230 11.45 11.77 7.61
N TYR A 231 10.51 12.35 6.87
CA TYR A 231 10.51 13.79 6.61
C TYR A 231 10.18 14.59 7.87
N ASP A 232 9.21 14.15 8.68
CA ASP A 232 8.88 14.77 9.97
C ASP A 232 10.10 14.77 10.89
N LEU A 233 10.86 13.67 10.90
CA LEU A 233 12.15 13.58 11.57
C LEU A 233 13.14 14.63 11.05
N ALA A 234 13.34 14.70 9.73
CA ALA A 234 14.25 15.67 9.12
C ALA A 234 13.84 17.11 9.44
N HIS A 235 12.54 17.40 9.47
CA HIS A 235 11.97 18.69 9.81
C HIS A 235 12.18 19.02 11.30
N ALA A 236 11.92 18.09 12.21
CA ALA A 236 12.16 18.24 13.65
C ALA A 236 13.63 18.55 13.96
N LEU A 237 14.56 17.95 13.19
CA LEU A 237 16.00 18.21 13.30
C LEU A 237 16.49 19.45 12.54
N ARG A 238 15.60 20.19 11.85
CA ARG A 238 15.91 21.33 10.97
C ARG A 238 16.91 21.00 9.86
N LYS A 239 16.84 19.78 9.34
CA LYS A 239 17.64 19.25 8.22
C LYS A 239 16.76 18.97 7.00
N ASN A 240 15.59 19.60 6.92
CA ASN A 240 14.69 19.43 5.79
C ASN A 240 15.16 20.23 4.57
N THR A 241 14.92 19.68 3.39
CA THR A 241 15.12 20.37 2.11
C THR A 241 13.91 20.13 1.21
N ASN A 242 13.76 20.94 0.16
CA ASN A 242 12.69 20.73 -0.84
C ASN A 242 12.80 19.34 -1.50
N GLU A 243 14.00 18.78 -1.65
CA GLU A 243 14.16 17.40 -2.15
C GLU A 243 13.51 16.38 -1.20
N LEU A 244 13.73 16.53 0.12
CA LEU A 244 13.16 15.61 1.10
C LEU A 244 11.64 15.77 1.21
N LEU A 245 11.15 17.00 1.13
CA LEU A 245 9.71 17.28 1.11
C LEU A 245 9.05 16.66 -0.13
N TRP A 246 9.70 16.73 -1.29
CA TRP A 246 9.22 16.06 -2.50
C TRP A 246 9.14 14.54 -2.34
N LEU A 247 10.13 13.92 -1.68
CA LEU A 247 10.10 12.48 -1.42
C LEU A 247 8.95 12.09 -0.48
N ALA A 248 8.61 12.94 0.49
CA ALA A 248 7.43 12.74 1.33
C ALA A 248 6.13 12.82 0.52
N CYS A 249 6.00 13.78 -0.41
CA CYS A 249 4.88 13.84 -1.35
C CYS A 249 4.75 12.55 -2.17
N VAL A 250 5.86 12.04 -2.73
CA VAL A 250 5.88 10.78 -3.51
C VAL A 250 5.48 9.58 -2.64
N ALA A 251 5.98 9.51 -1.40
CA ALA A 251 5.63 8.44 -0.45
C ALA A 251 4.13 8.43 -0.08
N LEU A 252 3.54 9.61 0.15
CA LEU A 252 2.09 9.72 0.39
C LEU A 252 1.29 9.30 -0.84
N THR A 253 1.71 9.74 -2.04
CA THR A 253 1.05 9.38 -3.29
C THR A 253 1.16 7.88 -3.59
N ASP A 254 2.22 7.19 -3.16
CA ASP A 254 2.37 5.74 -3.30
C ASP A 254 1.23 4.97 -2.61
N GLN A 255 0.93 5.31 -1.35
CA GLN A 255 -0.18 4.68 -0.64
C GLN A 255 -1.55 5.01 -1.28
N PHE A 256 -1.74 6.22 -1.79
CA PHE A 256 -3.01 6.64 -2.41
C PHE A 256 -3.25 5.96 -3.76
N VAL A 257 -2.27 5.98 -4.66
CA VAL A 257 -2.36 5.38 -6.00
C VAL A 257 -2.57 3.87 -5.94
N HIS A 258 -2.03 3.23 -4.90
CA HIS A 258 -2.15 1.80 -4.67
C HIS A 258 -3.34 1.40 -3.79
N ASP A 259 -4.28 2.31 -3.54
CA ASP A 259 -5.50 2.07 -2.75
C ASP A 259 -5.22 1.51 -1.33
N ARG A 260 -4.06 1.87 -0.72
CA ARG A 260 -3.64 1.45 0.63
C ARG A 260 -4.20 2.35 1.75
N ILE A 261 -4.57 3.58 1.41
CA ILE A 261 -5.08 4.62 2.33
C ILE A 261 -6.45 5.12 1.86
N THR A 262 -7.30 5.56 2.79
CA THR A 262 -8.59 6.19 2.45
C THR A 262 -8.40 7.59 1.85
N ASN A 263 -9.41 8.07 1.13
CA ASN A 263 -9.37 9.41 0.52
C ASN A 263 -9.30 10.52 1.60
N GLU A 264 -10.00 10.33 2.71
CA GLU A 264 -10.06 11.29 3.82
C GLU A 264 -8.70 11.41 4.51
N ARG A 265 -8.03 10.26 4.77
CA ARG A 265 -6.68 10.25 5.35
C ARG A 265 -5.65 10.84 4.40
N TYR A 266 -5.78 10.54 3.11
CA TYR A 266 -4.95 11.18 2.09
C TYR A 266 -5.11 12.71 2.10
N GLN A 267 -6.35 13.22 2.14
CA GLN A 267 -6.61 14.66 2.20
C GLN A 267 -6.01 15.31 3.46
N ALA A 268 -6.15 14.68 4.63
CA ALA A 268 -5.56 15.18 5.87
C ALA A 268 -4.02 15.27 5.77
N ALA A 269 -3.37 14.22 5.25
CA ALA A 269 -1.91 14.23 5.05
C ALA A 269 -1.48 15.21 3.95
N VAL A 270 -2.29 15.44 2.92
CA VAL A 270 -2.04 16.47 1.91
C VAL A 270 -2.04 17.86 2.56
N MET A 271 -3.01 18.15 3.44
CA MET A 271 -3.06 19.44 4.14
C MET A 271 -1.80 19.70 4.98
N GLU A 272 -1.30 18.67 5.67
CA GLU A 272 -0.02 18.74 6.42
C GLU A 272 1.15 19.06 5.49
N LEU A 273 1.29 18.36 4.37
CA LEU A 273 2.35 18.62 3.39
C LEU A 273 2.21 19.99 2.72
N GLU A 274 1.00 20.47 2.43
CA GLU A 274 0.76 21.82 1.91
C GLU A 274 1.26 22.89 2.87
N GLN A 275 1.05 22.71 4.19
CA GLN A 275 1.58 23.61 5.20
C GLN A 275 3.12 23.64 5.16
N HIS A 276 3.78 22.49 5.01
CA HIS A 276 5.24 22.43 4.85
C HIS A 276 5.73 23.07 3.55
N ILE A 277 5.02 22.88 2.43
CA ILE A 277 5.34 23.48 1.13
C ILE A 277 5.27 25.01 1.23
N ASN A 278 4.21 25.53 1.83
CA ASN A 278 3.99 26.96 2.04
C ASN A 278 5.05 27.56 2.98
N GLY A 279 5.36 26.87 4.08
CA GLY A 279 6.40 27.27 5.03
C GLY A 279 7.83 27.24 4.46
N SER A 280 8.07 26.45 3.41
CA SER A 280 9.39 26.31 2.76
C SER A 280 9.64 27.32 1.63
N GLY A 281 8.74 28.30 1.45
CA GLY A 281 8.90 29.36 0.45
C GLY A 281 8.68 28.92 -1.00
N ASN A 282 7.94 27.83 -1.22
CA ASN A 282 7.58 27.34 -2.57
C ASN A 282 6.43 28.12 -3.24
N LEU A 283 5.84 29.09 -2.53
CA LEU A 283 4.84 29.99 -3.08
C LEU A 283 5.45 30.77 -4.25
N ASP A 284 4.78 30.78 -5.40
CA ASP A 284 5.06 31.69 -6.51
C ASP A 284 3.95 32.76 -6.55
N PRO A 285 4.11 33.90 -5.85
CA PRO A 285 3.09 34.94 -5.78
C PRO A 285 2.78 35.57 -7.15
N SER A 286 3.63 35.33 -8.15
CA SER A 286 3.63 36.01 -9.43
C SER A 286 3.21 35.13 -10.62
N GLY A 287 3.24 33.80 -10.46
CA GLY A 287 3.13 32.82 -11.57
C GLY A 287 4.25 32.91 -12.62
N ALA A 288 5.15 33.88 -12.46
CA ALA A 288 6.21 34.25 -13.39
C ALA A 288 7.56 33.62 -13.01
N GLY A 289 7.60 32.85 -11.91
CA GLY A 289 8.80 32.24 -11.35
C GLY A 289 9.86 33.24 -10.90
N SER A 290 11.01 32.75 -10.46
CA SER A 290 12.14 33.62 -10.08
C SER A 290 12.61 34.45 -11.28
N VAL A 291 12.36 35.76 -11.28
CA VAL A 291 12.84 36.69 -12.32
C VAL A 291 14.16 37.31 -11.87
N VAL A 292 15.23 37.00 -12.59
CA VAL A 292 16.55 37.58 -12.38
C VAL A 292 16.74 38.74 -13.35
N THR A 293 17.11 39.91 -12.84
CA THR A 293 17.50 41.04 -13.67
C THR A 293 19.00 40.94 -13.94
N LEU A 294 19.38 40.78 -15.19
CA LEU A 294 20.77 40.80 -15.63
C LEU A 294 21.38 42.20 -15.48
N LYS A 295 22.71 42.30 -15.56
CA LYS A 295 23.47 43.56 -15.38
C LYS A 295 23.09 44.65 -16.40
N ASP A 296 22.49 44.27 -17.53
CA ASP A 296 22.00 45.13 -18.61
C ASP A 296 20.55 45.60 -18.40
N GLY A 297 19.89 45.19 -17.30
CA GLY A 297 18.48 45.49 -17.02
C GLY A 297 17.48 44.48 -17.62
N THR A 298 17.95 43.47 -18.36
CA THR A 298 17.10 42.43 -18.94
C THR A 298 16.57 41.50 -17.84
N LYS A 299 15.25 41.43 -17.72
CA LYS A 299 14.58 40.50 -16.80
C LYS A 299 14.45 39.12 -17.47
N ILE A 300 15.21 38.14 -16.99
CA ILE A 300 15.12 36.74 -17.41
C ILE A 300 14.45 35.89 -16.34
N ARG A 301 13.68 34.88 -16.75
CA ARG A 301 13.17 33.87 -15.82
C ARG A 301 14.32 32.92 -15.49
N ALA A 302 14.77 32.90 -14.23
CA ALA A 302 15.72 31.93 -13.77
C ALA A 302 15.07 30.53 -13.72
N PRO A 303 15.82 29.47 -14.06
CA PRO A 303 15.33 28.11 -13.92
C PRO A 303 15.12 27.82 -12.44
N GLU A 304 13.88 27.44 -12.09
CA GLU A 304 13.58 27.02 -10.74
C GLU A 304 14.08 25.60 -10.55
N THR A 305 14.95 25.42 -9.57
CA THR A 305 15.41 24.09 -9.17
C THR A 305 14.51 23.61 -8.05
N SER A 306 13.67 22.61 -8.37
CA SER A 306 12.95 21.81 -7.38
C SER A 306 11.87 22.55 -6.60
N ARG A 307 11.17 23.49 -7.23
CA ARG A 307 9.94 24.05 -6.65
C ARG A 307 8.83 22.99 -6.65
N ILE A 308 8.16 22.85 -5.52
CA ILE A 308 6.99 21.99 -5.37
C ILE A 308 5.73 22.84 -5.47
N ALA A 309 4.82 22.46 -6.34
CA ALA A 309 3.48 23.01 -6.42
C ALA A 309 2.48 21.92 -6.02
N TYR A 310 1.32 22.34 -5.52
CA TYR A 310 0.16 21.49 -5.35
C TYR A 310 -0.93 22.00 -6.29
N GLU A 311 -1.53 21.11 -7.07
CA GLU A 311 -2.58 21.44 -8.05
C GLU A 311 -3.59 20.28 -8.06
N ASP A 312 -4.80 20.55 -8.53
CA ASP A 312 -5.79 19.49 -8.74
C ASP A 312 -5.43 18.75 -10.03
N GLU A 313 -5.21 17.44 -9.91
CA GLU A 313 -4.81 16.58 -11.01
C GLU A 313 -5.93 15.61 -11.39
N PRO A 314 -6.17 15.35 -12.68
CA PRO A 314 -7.17 14.37 -13.06
C PRO A 314 -6.72 12.96 -12.67
N ARG A 315 -7.67 12.08 -12.33
CA ARG A 315 -7.46 10.65 -12.07
C ARG A 315 -7.17 9.87 -13.36
N LEU A 316 -6.15 10.32 -14.08
CA LEU A 316 -5.66 9.78 -15.34
C LEU A 316 -4.21 9.33 -15.19
N MET A 317 -3.96 8.06 -15.43
CA MET A 317 -2.63 7.47 -15.32
C MET A 317 -1.71 7.99 -16.43
N LEU A 318 -0.55 8.54 -16.05
CA LEU A 318 0.56 8.90 -16.93
C LEU A 318 0.16 9.82 -18.09
N LEU A 319 -0.78 10.75 -17.84
CA LEU A 319 -1.32 11.66 -18.85
C LEU A 319 -0.21 12.41 -19.62
N ARG A 320 0.86 12.83 -18.94
CA ARG A 320 1.97 13.59 -19.55
C ARG A 320 2.91 12.76 -20.43
N GLU A 321 2.92 11.44 -20.27
CA GLU A 321 3.74 10.51 -21.05
C GLU A 321 2.92 9.76 -22.12
N TRP A 322 1.60 9.99 -22.15
CA TRP A 322 0.68 9.25 -23.00
C TRP A 322 -0.27 10.17 -23.78
N SER A 323 -1.21 9.61 -24.53
CA SER A 323 -2.26 10.38 -25.19
C SER A 323 -3.44 10.57 -24.23
N LEU A 324 -4.20 11.66 -24.39
CA LEU A 324 -5.41 11.86 -23.57
C LEU A 324 -6.39 10.70 -23.78
N PHE A 325 -6.54 10.26 -25.03
CA PHE A 325 -7.44 9.17 -25.39
C PHE A 325 -7.04 7.86 -24.70
N ASP A 326 -5.77 7.45 -24.80
CA ASP A 326 -5.30 6.19 -24.21
C ASP A 326 -5.31 6.23 -22.69
N SER A 327 -4.96 7.38 -22.10
CA SER A 327 -4.99 7.57 -20.64
C SER A 327 -6.42 7.43 -20.12
N MET A 328 -7.42 8.05 -20.77
CA MET A 328 -8.84 7.84 -20.41
C MET A 328 -9.32 6.41 -20.67
N LEU A 329 -8.85 5.77 -21.75
CA LEU A 329 -9.22 4.40 -22.09
C LEU A 329 -8.76 3.40 -21.02
N CYS A 330 -7.55 3.59 -20.48
CA CYS A 330 -6.88 2.61 -19.62
C CYS A 330 -6.96 2.93 -18.13
N SER A 331 -7.19 4.17 -17.72
CA SER A 331 -7.26 4.53 -16.30
C SER A 331 -8.43 3.85 -15.60
N SER A 332 -8.17 3.13 -14.50
CA SER A 332 -9.15 2.27 -13.84
C SER A 332 -10.46 2.97 -13.49
N TYR A 333 -10.40 4.22 -13.02
CA TYR A 333 -11.59 5.01 -12.68
C TYR A 333 -12.49 5.29 -13.89
N VAL A 334 -11.91 5.74 -15.01
CA VAL A 334 -12.66 6.03 -16.25
C VAL A 334 -13.12 4.76 -16.93
N ALA A 335 -12.24 3.76 -17.00
CA ALA A 335 -12.49 2.50 -17.66
C ALA A 335 -13.70 1.76 -17.07
N THR A 336 -13.83 1.77 -15.75
CA THR A 336 -14.92 1.11 -15.01
C THR A 336 -16.26 1.84 -15.17
N LYS A 337 -16.29 3.16 -15.03
CA LYS A 337 -17.51 3.98 -15.20
C LYS A 337 -18.05 3.96 -16.62
N LEU A 338 -17.18 4.15 -17.61
CA LEU A 338 -17.57 4.18 -19.03
C LEU A 338 -17.63 2.79 -19.67
N LYS A 339 -17.15 1.74 -18.97
CA LYS A 339 -17.09 0.35 -19.45
C LYS A 339 -16.30 0.26 -20.76
N THR A 340 -15.13 0.89 -20.78
CA THR A 340 -14.31 1.11 -21.99
C THR A 340 -13.77 -0.17 -22.61
N TRP A 341 -13.81 -1.28 -21.89
CA TRP A 341 -13.52 -2.62 -22.41
C TRP A 341 -14.56 -3.13 -23.43
N SER A 342 -15.71 -2.46 -23.57
CA SER A 342 -16.75 -2.78 -24.55
C SER A 342 -16.76 -1.79 -25.71
N ASP A 343 -17.18 -2.25 -26.90
CA ASP A 343 -17.35 -1.37 -28.07
C ASP A 343 -18.30 -0.21 -27.80
N ASN A 344 -19.35 -0.44 -26.99
CA ASN A 344 -20.29 0.61 -26.59
C ASN A 344 -19.62 1.64 -25.67
N GLY A 345 -18.80 1.20 -24.71
CA GLY A 345 -18.01 2.09 -23.86
C GLY A 345 -17.01 2.92 -24.66
N LEU A 346 -16.35 2.31 -25.66
CA LEU A 346 -15.44 3.02 -26.56
C LEU A 346 -16.18 4.08 -27.40
N LYS A 347 -17.38 3.77 -27.90
CA LYS A 347 -18.26 4.75 -28.58
C LYS A 347 -18.66 5.88 -27.64
N LYS A 348 -19.01 5.58 -26.39
CA LYS A 348 -19.32 6.60 -25.36
C LYS A 348 -18.14 7.52 -25.10
N LEU A 349 -16.93 6.99 -24.94
CA LEU A 349 -15.72 7.79 -24.75
C LEU A 349 -15.46 8.73 -25.94
N LYS A 350 -15.59 8.22 -27.18
CA LYS A 350 -15.45 9.05 -28.39
C LYS A 350 -16.52 10.14 -28.47
N LEU A 351 -17.76 9.81 -28.12
CA LEU A 351 -18.87 10.77 -28.08
C LEU A 351 -18.66 11.84 -27.00
N LEU A 352 -18.15 11.46 -25.84
CA LEU A 352 -17.81 12.38 -24.74
C LEU A 352 -16.77 13.42 -25.19
N LEU A 353 -15.67 12.96 -25.81
CA LEU A 353 -14.65 13.86 -26.37
C LEU A 353 -15.22 14.78 -27.46
N ALA A 354 -16.11 14.25 -28.31
CA ALA A 354 -16.79 15.05 -29.33
C ALA A 354 -17.72 16.12 -28.71
N ARG A 355 -18.46 15.80 -27.64
CA ARG A 355 -19.33 16.76 -26.92
C ARG A 355 -18.53 17.89 -26.27
N MET A 356 -17.32 17.61 -25.80
CA MET A 356 -16.37 18.61 -25.27
C MET A 356 -15.71 19.46 -26.37
N GLY A 357 -15.94 19.13 -27.65
CA GLY A 357 -15.32 19.81 -28.78
C GLY A 357 -13.84 19.49 -28.94
N PHE A 358 -13.37 18.34 -28.44
CA PHE A 358 -11.97 17.92 -28.58
C PHE A 358 -11.80 17.06 -29.83
N PRO A 359 -10.99 17.50 -30.82
CA PRO A 359 -10.75 16.71 -32.02
C PRO A 359 -10.09 15.38 -31.67
N LEU A 360 -10.66 14.26 -32.13
CA LEU A 360 -10.13 12.92 -31.82
C LEU A 360 -8.66 12.77 -32.23
N ALA A 361 -8.29 13.33 -33.39
CA ALA A 361 -6.91 13.32 -33.88
C ALA A 361 -5.94 14.05 -32.92
N ASP A 362 -6.40 15.07 -32.20
CA ASP A 362 -5.59 15.75 -31.19
C ASP A 362 -5.53 14.94 -29.89
N CYS A 363 -6.63 14.31 -29.47
CA CYS A 363 -6.66 13.45 -28.27
C CYS A 363 -5.78 12.20 -28.40
N GLN A 364 -5.50 11.75 -29.62
CA GLN A 364 -4.64 10.60 -29.92
C GLN A 364 -3.14 10.97 -30.04
N LYS A 365 -2.80 12.26 -30.15
CA LYS A 365 -1.41 12.70 -30.05
C LYS A 365 -0.94 12.57 -28.60
N ASN A 366 0.37 12.41 -28.42
CA ASN A 366 0.96 12.50 -27.08
C ASN A 366 0.58 13.86 -26.45
N PHE A 367 0.16 13.84 -25.19
CA PHE A 367 -0.34 15.00 -24.48
C PHE A 367 0.63 16.18 -24.54
N GLN A 368 1.95 15.94 -24.55
CA GLN A 368 2.95 17.00 -24.70
C GLN A 368 2.76 17.82 -25.98
N TYR A 369 2.37 17.17 -27.07
CA TYR A 369 2.17 17.78 -28.40
C TYR A 369 0.70 18.09 -28.73
N MET A 370 -0.23 17.82 -27.81
CA MET A 370 -1.63 18.17 -27.96
C MET A 370 -1.82 19.70 -27.97
N SER A 371 -2.81 20.18 -28.74
CA SER A 371 -3.09 21.59 -28.93
C SER A 371 -3.35 22.33 -27.61
N MET A 372 -2.81 23.55 -27.50
CA MET A 372 -2.92 24.37 -26.28
C MET A 372 -4.35 24.87 -26.02
N GLU A 373 -5.19 24.92 -27.06
CA GLU A 373 -6.60 25.25 -26.91
C GLU A 373 -7.35 24.17 -26.15
N VAL A 374 -7.14 22.89 -26.50
CA VAL A 374 -7.77 21.78 -25.78
C VAL A 374 -7.26 21.70 -24.35
N LYS A 375 -5.94 21.82 -24.14
CA LYS A 375 -5.36 21.83 -22.77
C LYS A 375 -5.95 22.92 -21.87
N ARG A 376 -6.20 24.12 -22.41
CA ARG A 376 -6.80 25.23 -21.66
C ARG A 376 -8.27 24.99 -21.29
N LYS A 377 -9.05 24.41 -22.21
CA LYS A 377 -10.48 24.11 -21.98
C LYS A 377 -10.71 22.83 -21.18
N MET A 378 -9.70 21.95 -21.08
CA MET A 378 -9.83 20.61 -20.52
C MET A 378 -10.48 20.57 -19.15
N ARG A 379 -10.07 21.45 -18.23
CA ARG A 379 -10.62 21.47 -16.87
C ARG A 379 -12.11 21.81 -16.86
N ASP A 380 -12.46 22.92 -17.48
CA ASP A 380 -13.84 23.43 -17.51
C ASP A 380 -14.80 22.45 -18.21
N GLU A 381 -14.37 21.85 -19.33
CA GLU A 381 -15.19 20.88 -20.06
C GLU A 381 -15.33 19.55 -19.30
N PHE A 382 -14.31 19.13 -18.56
CA PHE A 382 -14.38 17.96 -17.70
C PHE A 382 -15.35 18.17 -16.54
N ASP A 383 -15.24 19.30 -15.84
CA ASP A 383 -16.14 19.65 -14.73
C ASP A 383 -17.61 19.75 -15.20
N ARG A 384 -17.83 20.18 -16.44
CA ARG A 384 -19.17 20.27 -17.04
C ARG A 384 -19.77 18.93 -17.43
N PHE A 385 -19.03 18.08 -18.16
CA PHE A 385 -19.61 16.91 -18.83
C PHE A 385 -19.37 15.58 -18.12
N LEU A 386 -18.27 15.42 -17.37
CA LEU A 386 -17.96 14.14 -16.71
C LEU A 386 -18.99 13.72 -15.63
N PRO A 387 -19.58 14.63 -14.84
CA PRO A 387 -20.60 14.26 -13.86
C PRO A 387 -21.82 13.54 -14.47
N GLU A 388 -22.22 13.88 -15.71
CA GLU A 388 -23.32 13.22 -16.42
C GLU A 388 -23.06 11.71 -16.65
N TYR A 389 -21.79 11.27 -16.60
CA TYR A 389 -21.38 9.89 -16.81
C TYR A 389 -20.99 9.20 -15.49
N GLY A 390 -21.27 9.81 -14.34
CA GLY A 390 -20.92 9.28 -13.02
C GLY A 390 -19.43 9.43 -12.67
N LEU A 391 -18.70 10.28 -13.38
CA LEU A 391 -17.31 10.63 -13.12
C LEU A 391 -17.24 11.93 -12.30
N THR A 392 -17.78 11.91 -11.08
CA THR A 392 -17.91 13.09 -10.21
C THR A 392 -16.60 13.46 -9.53
N GLU A 393 -15.84 12.48 -9.05
CA GLU A 393 -14.58 12.68 -8.33
C GLU A 393 -13.37 12.61 -9.28
N PHE A 394 -13.43 13.31 -10.41
CA PHE A 394 -12.41 13.17 -11.44
C PHE A 394 -11.07 13.83 -11.08
N TYR A 395 -11.10 14.91 -10.32
CA TYR A 395 -9.90 15.60 -9.84
C TYR A 395 -9.62 15.24 -8.39
N TYR A 396 -8.34 15.12 -8.06
CA TYR A 396 -7.85 14.97 -6.69
C TYR A 396 -6.67 15.89 -6.46
N ARG A 397 -6.43 16.26 -5.21
CA ARG A 397 -5.31 17.12 -4.86
C ARG A 397 -3.99 16.36 -4.99
N SER A 398 -3.06 16.85 -5.80
CA SER A 398 -1.80 16.19 -6.11
C SER A 398 -0.61 17.15 -6.01
N PHE A 399 0.60 16.62 -6.10
CA PHE A 399 1.85 17.35 -6.03
C PHE A 399 2.58 17.32 -7.37
N LEU A 400 3.11 18.47 -7.78
CA LEU A 400 3.87 18.66 -9.01
C LEU A 400 5.24 19.24 -8.66
N ARG A 401 6.29 18.62 -9.19
CA ARG A 401 7.64 19.15 -9.12
C ARG A 401 7.98 19.86 -10.41
N VAL A 402 8.38 21.12 -10.29
CA VAL A 402 8.88 21.92 -11.40
C VAL A 402 10.41 21.83 -11.41
N HIS A 403 10.96 21.56 -12.60
CA HIS A 403 12.39 21.51 -12.82
C HIS A 403 12.80 22.28 -14.08
N GLY A 404 13.78 23.15 -13.92
CA GLY A 404 14.29 23.97 -15.00
C GLY A 404 13.24 24.97 -15.46
N TYR A 405 13.06 25.08 -16.79
CA TYR A 405 12.20 26.12 -17.37
C TYR A 405 10.73 25.69 -17.51
N ARG A 406 10.46 24.40 -17.77
CA ARG A 406 9.12 23.89 -18.11
C ARG A 406 8.86 22.43 -17.77
N PHE A 407 9.87 21.69 -17.29
CA PHE A 407 9.66 20.28 -17.00
C PHE A 407 8.86 20.15 -15.70
N LYS A 408 7.69 19.51 -15.78
CA LYS A 408 6.82 19.25 -14.63
C LYS A 408 6.63 17.75 -14.51
N VAL A 409 6.82 17.22 -13.31
CA VAL A 409 6.57 15.80 -13.01
C VAL A 409 5.55 15.71 -11.90
N SER A 410 4.50 14.90 -12.10
CA SER A 410 3.53 14.57 -11.05
C SER A 410 4.10 13.52 -10.10
N ALA A 411 3.77 13.64 -8.81
CA ALA A 411 4.11 12.62 -7.83
C ALA A 411 3.52 11.25 -8.22
N ALA A 412 2.30 11.21 -8.75
CA ALA A 412 1.68 9.96 -9.21
C ALA A 412 2.44 9.34 -10.39
N ASP A 413 2.86 10.16 -11.36
CA ASP A 413 3.66 9.70 -12.50
C ASP A 413 5.01 9.10 -12.03
N VAL A 414 5.66 9.72 -11.03
CA VAL A 414 6.88 9.17 -10.41
C VAL A 414 6.60 7.82 -9.76
N VAL A 415 5.55 7.70 -8.95
CA VAL A 415 5.16 6.45 -8.27
C VAL A 415 4.96 5.34 -9.29
N TYR A 416 4.16 5.56 -10.34
CA TYR A 416 3.94 4.55 -11.37
C TYR A 416 5.23 4.12 -12.05
N GLY A 417 6.09 5.07 -12.40
CA GLY A 417 7.36 4.78 -13.06
C GLY A 417 8.33 4.00 -12.18
N VAL A 418 8.50 4.41 -10.92
CA VAL A 418 9.39 3.77 -9.95
C VAL A 418 8.88 2.38 -9.56
N THR A 419 7.57 2.24 -9.34
CA THR A 419 6.96 0.93 -9.03
C THR A 419 7.17 -0.05 -10.18
N ALA A 420 6.99 0.39 -11.42
CA ALA A 420 7.24 -0.47 -12.58
C ALA A 420 8.73 -0.85 -12.73
N LEU A 421 9.68 0.01 -12.30
CA LEU A 421 11.10 -0.34 -12.28
C LEU A 421 11.40 -1.42 -11.22
N LEU A 422 10.78 -1.33 -10.04
CA LEU A 422 10.88 -2.36 -8.99
C LEU A 422 10.24 -3.69 -9.39
N GLU A 423 9.24 -3.65 -10.28
CA GLU A 423 8.61 -4.84 -10.86
C GLU A 423 9.37 -5.36 -12.11
N SER A 424 10.30 -4.58 -12.67
CA SER A 424 10.97 -4.91 -13.94
C SER A 424 12.15 -5.89 -13.75
N LEU A 425 11.85 -7.18 -13.66
CA LEU A 425 12.88 -8.21 -13.83
C LEU A 425 13.37 -8.20 -15.28
N ASN A 426 14.59 -7.71 -15.50
CA ASN A 426 15.28 -7.80 -16.80
C ASN A 426 15.25 -9.26 -17.28
N TYR A 427 14.80 -9.46 -18.52
CA TYR A 427 14.62 -10.77 -19.17
C TYR A 427 15.94 -11.52 -19.47
N SER A 428 17.07 -11.02 -19.02
CA SER A 428 18.40 -11.60 -19.25
C SER A 428 19.13 -11.81 -17.93
N GLU A 429 19.03 -13.00 -17.35
CA GLU A 429 20.16 -13.87 -16.95
C GLU A 429 19.73 -14.99 -15.99
N SER A 430 20.47 -16.08 -16.10
CA SER A 430 20.53 -17.33 -15.31
C SER A 430 19.61 -17.56 -14.10
N ARG A 431 19.13 -18.82 -14.04
CA ARG A 431 18.32 -19.47 -12.99
C ARG A 431 18.82 -19.35 -11.54
N ASP A 432 20.04 -18.89 -11.28
CA ASP A 432 20.66 -18.87 -9.93
C ASP A 432 20.75 -17.48 -9.27
N SER A 433 20.26 -16.39 -9.89
CA SER A 433 20.48 -15.00 -9.38
C SER A 433 19.23 -14.12 -9.32
N LYS A 434 18.04 -14.67 -9.04
CA LYS A 434 16.78 -13.90 -8.93
C LYS A 434 16.82 -12.76 -7.88
N GLU A 435 17.74 -12.80 -6.93
CA GLU A 435 17.79 -11.89 -5.78
C GLU A 435 18.86 -10.81 -5.88
N SER A 436 19.97 -11.09 -6.57
CA SER A 436 20.85 -10.01 -7.08
C SER A 436 20.00 -9.02 -7.87
N SER A 437 19.04 -9.55 -8.65
CA SER A 437 18.12 -8.75 -9.45
C SER A 437 17.20 -7.82 -8.65
N ALA A 438 16.68 -8.21 -7.49
CA ALA A 438 15.77 -7.36 -6.71
C ALA A 438 16.50 -6.19 -6.02
N ALA A 439 17.69 -6.46 -5.46
CA ALA A 439 18.53 -5.41 -4.89
C ALA A 439 19.08 -4.47 -5.99
N GLU A 440 19.44 -5.01 -7.16
CA GLU A 440 19.84 -4.20 -8.32
C GLU A 440 18.70 -3.30 -8.82
N GLN A 441 17.48 -3.85 -8.96
CA GLN A 441 16.29 -3.09 -9.34
C GLN A 441 15.98 -2.00 -8.32
N PHE A 442 16.15 -2.27 -7.03
CA PHE A 442 16.01 -1.24 -5.99
C PHE A 442 16.95 -0.07 -6.26
N TRP A 443 18.23 -0.30 -6.58
CA TRP A 443 19.17 0.78 -6.85
C TRP A 443 18.88 1.52 -8.16
N VAL A 444 18.38 0.82 -9.19
CA VAL A 444 17.89 1.44 -10.45
C VAL A 444 16.68 2.35 -10.19
N ALA A 445 15.75 1.90 -9.36
CA ALA A 445 14.58 2.69 -8.97
C ALA A 445 14.98 3.86 -8.06
N TYR A 446 15.92 3.64 -7.15
CA TYR A 446 16.49 4.66 -6.26
C TYR A 446 17.18 5.77 -7.06
N SER A 447 17.96 5.42 -8.10
CA SER A 447 18.58 6.41 -8.97
C SER A 447 17.56 7.17 -9.82
N ALA A 448 16.45 6.54 -10.21
CA ALA A 448 15.37 7.17 -10.98
C ALA A 448 14.58 8.23 -10.21
N LEU A 449 14.60 8.21 -8.87
CA LEU A 449 14.04 9.29 -8.04
C LEU A 449 14.81 10.61 -8.17
N SER A 450 16.03 10.59 -8.72
CA SER A 450 16.79 11.81 -8.99
C SER A 450 16.42 12.41 -10.33
N LEU A 451 16.19 13.72 -10.36
CA LEU A 451 15.97 14.45 -11.61
C LEU A 451 17.20 14.49 -12.53
N SER A 452 18.37 14.02 -12.07
CA SER A 452 19.52 13.77 -12.95
C SER A 452 19.30 12.57 -13.89
N ASN A 453 18.40 11.65 -13.55
CA ASN A 453 18.22 10.35 -14.22
C ASN A 453 16.80 10.20 -14.81
N VAL A 454 16.26 11.27 -15.39
CA VAL A 454 14.88 11.30 -15.93
C VAL A 454 14.63 10.22 -16.99
N ASP A 455 15.63 9.86 -17.77
CA ASP A 455 15.47 8.83 -18.80
C ASP A 455 15.20 7.45 -18.20
N GLN A 456 15.77 7.17 -17.03
CA GLN A 456 15.53 5.92 -16.29
C GLN A 456 14.09 5.90 -15.77
N LEU A 457 13.63 7.03 -15.21
CA LEU A 457 12.23 7.20 -14.81
C LEU A 457 11.27 7.03 -16.00
N ARG A 458 11.59 7.60 -17.16
CA ARG A 458 10.77 7.48 -18.38
C ARG A 458 10.64 6.03 -18.86
N LYS A 459 11.72 5.23 -18.78
CA LYS A 459 11.65 3.78 -19.05
C LYS A 459 10.71 3.06 -18.09
N GLY A 460 10.75 3.45 -16.81
CA GLY A 460 9.78 2.99 -15.80
C GLY A 460 8.34 3.33 -16.17
N MET A 461 8.07 4.59 -16.53
CA MET A 461 6.74 5.05 -16.95
C MET A 461 6.23 4.30 -18.19
N GLN A 462 7.09 4.01 -19.17
CA GLN A 462 6.72 3.18 -20.32
C GLN A 462 6.34 1.76 -19.90
N SER A 463 7.09 1.15 -18.98
CA SER A 463 6.79 -0.17 -18.44
C SER A 463 5.45 -0.18 -17.70
N ALA A 464 5.17 0.87 -16.92
CA ALA A 464 3.88 1.05 -16.24
C ALA A 464 2.70 1.15 -17.22
N ILE A 465 2.86 1.86 -18.35
CA ILE A 465 1.85 1.93 -19.43
C ILE A 465 1.57 0.52 -19.99
N GLU A 466 2.60 -0.29 -20.19
CA GLU A 466 2.43 -1.65 -20.70
C GLU A 466 1.70 -2.56 -19.71
N ILE A 467 2.01 -2.46 -18.42
CA ILE A 467 1.32 -3.19 -17.35
C ILE A 467 -0.15 -2.78 -17.30
N GLN A 468 -0.46 -1.47 -17.35
CA GLN A 468 -1.85 -0.99 -17.33
C GLN A 468 -2.65 -1.46 -18.54
N ARG A 469 -2.03 -1.50 -19.74
CA ARG A 469 -2.65 -2.09 -20.93
C ARG A 469 -2.96 -3.58 -20.74
N ALA A 470 -2.04 -4.34 -20.12
CA ALA A 470 -2.26 -5.75 -19.81
C ALA A 470 -3.41 -5.94 -18.82
N ILE A 471 -3.49 -5.09 -17.76
CA ILE A 471 -4.60 -5.08 -16.80
C ILE A 471 -5.94 -4.89 -17.52
N LEU A 472 -6.04 -3.89 -18.41
CA LEU A 472 -7.29 -3.63 -19.14
C LEU A 472 -7.67 -4.79 -20.07
N ARG A 473 -6.71 -5.39 -20.78
CA ARG A 473 -6.95 -6.50 -21.72
C ARG A 473 -7.42 -7.76 -20.99
N GLN A 474 -6.70 -8.19 -19.97
CA GLN A 474 -7.07 -9.35 -19.17
C GLN A 474 -8.37 -9.08 -18.41
N GLY A 475 -8.56 -7.86 -17.92
CA GLY A 475 -9.77 -7.47 -17.21
C GLY A 475 -10.99 -7.50 -18.13
N SER A 476 -10.86 -6.98 -19.35
CA SER A 476 -11.88 -7.10 -20.40
C SER A 476 -12.24 -8.56 -20.68
N SER A 477 -11.24 -9.42 -20.87
CA SER A 477 -11.43 -10.85 -21.09
C SER A 477 -12.20 -11.51 -19.94
N ALA A 478 -11.80 -11.20 -18.70
CA ALA A 478 -12.41 -11.75 -17.49
C ALA A 478 -13.85 -11.31 -17.26
N ILE A 479 -14.19 -10.07 -17.61
CA ILE A 479 -15.54 -9.50 -17.44
C ILE A 479 -16.50 -9.98 -18.53
N THR A 480 -16.01 -10.17 -19.75
CA THR A 480 -16.82 -10.52 -20.93
C THR A 480 -17.05 -12.01 -21.09
N LYS A 481 -16.05 -12.85 -20.76
CA LYS A 481 -16.18 -14.31 -20.83
C LYS A 481 -17.02 -14.83 -19.66
N THR A 482 -18.12 -15.49 -19.98
CA THR A 482 -18.96 -16.15 -18.98
C THR A 482 -18.17 -17.26 -18.26
N GLY A 483 -18.30 -17.34 -16.93
CA GLY A 483 -17.65 -18.37 -16.12
C GLY A 483 -16.16 -18.14 -15.82
N PHE A 484 -15.54 -17.07 -16.33
CA PHE A 484 -14.13 -16.77 -16.04
C PHE A 484 -13.93 -16.32 -14.58
N ILE A 485 -14.87 -15.53 -14.06
CA ILE A 485 -14.92 -15.14 -12.65
C ILE A 485 -15.84 -16.11 -11.93
N ARG A 486 -15.28 -16.91 -11.02
CA ARG A 486 -16.03 -17.87 -10.20
C ARG A 486 -16.45 -17.19 -8.91
N SER A 487 -17.75 -17.14 -8.65
CA SER A 487 -18.29 -16.51 -7.44
C SER A 487 -18.69 -17.58 -6.42
N ALA A 488 -17.99 -17.63 -5.29
CA ALA A 488 -18.39 -18.44 -4.13
C ALA A 488 -19.29 -17.63 -3.17
N LYS A 489 -19.72 -18.26 -2.06
CA LYS A 489 -20.53 -17.60 -1.01
C LYS A 489 -19.75 -16.42 -0.41
N LYS A 490 -18.51 -16.66 0.03
CA LYS A 490 -17.69 -15.69 0.77
C LYS A 490 -16.80 -14.79 -0.11
N PHE A 491 -16.20 -15.32 -1.18
CA PHE A 491 -15.31 -14.56 -2.07
C PHE A 491 -15.56 -14.88 -3.55
N ARG A 492 -14.91 -14.13 -4.44
CA ARG A 492 -14.79 -14.42 -5.87
C ARG A 492 -13.36 -14.83 -6.17
N TRP A 493 -13.15 -15.68 -7.16
CA TRP A 493 -11.81 -15.96 -7.63
C TRP A 493 -11.72 -16.06 -9.15
N VAL A 494 -10.53 -15.78 -9.65
CA VAL A 494 -10.19 -15.75 -11.07
C VAL A 494 -8.81 -16.36 -11.28
N LYS A 495 -8.64 -17.07 -12.40
CA LYS A 495 -7.35 -17.63 -12.82
C LYS A 495 -6.92 -17.00 -14.13
N LEU A 496 -5.69 -16.51 -14.20
CA LEU A 496 -5.09 -15.99 -15.43
C LEU A 496 -4.30 -17.11 -16.11
N ASP A 497 -4.71 -17.44 -17.34
CA ASP A 497 -4.09 -18.49 -18.15
C ASP A 497 -3.42 -17.93 -19.44
N ASP A 498 -3.56 -16.64 -19.74
CA ASP A 498 -3.03 -16.03 -20.98
C ASP A 498 -1.52 -15.72 -20.85
N PRO A 499 -0.63 -16.42 -21.57
CA PRO A 499 0.81 -16.34 -21.36
C PRO A 499 1.42 -14.97 -21.69
N VAL A 500 0.81 -14.18 -22.57
CA VAL A 500 1.43 -12.92 -23.05
C VAL A 500 1.37 -11.84 -21.97
N ASP A 501 0.19 -11.63 -21.40
CA ASP A 501 -0.04 -10.61 -20.37
C ASP A 501 0.31 -11.14 -18.96
N THR A 502 0.21 -12.46 -18.73
CA THR A 502 0.57 -13.09 -17.44
C THR A 502 2.00 -12.78 -17.04
N ASN A 503 2.95 -12.74 -17.98
CA ASN A 503 4.33 -12.40 -17.67
C ASN A 503 4.51 -10.99 -17.07
N LYS A 504 3.63 -10.05 -17.43
CA LYS A 504 3.64 -8.66 -16.92
C LYS A 504 2.84 -8.54 -15.62
N LEU A 505 1.83 -9.38 -15.44
CA LEU A 505 0.95 -9.38 -14.27
C LEU A 505 1.44 -10.32 -13.15
N CYS A 506 2.44 -11.17 -13.41
CA CYS A 506 3.05 -12.09 -12.45
C CYS A 506 3.98 -11.37 -11.44
N HIS A 507 3.48 -10.28 -10.87
CA HIS A 507 4.10 -9.52 -9.79
C HIS A 507 3.02 -9.18 -8.77
N PRO A 508 3.27 -9.28 -7.44
CA PRO A 508 2.23 -9.09 -6.42
C PRO A 508 1.47 -7.77 -6.57
N GLN A 509 2.19 -6.68 -6.81
CA GLN A 509 1.62 -5.35 -6.91
C GLN A 509 0.85 -5.12 -8.23
N ALA A 510 1.36 -5.62 -9.36
CA ALA A 510 0.64 -5.60 -10.64
C ALA A 510 -0.67 -6.43 -10.58
N LEU A 511 -0.63 -7.61 -9.95
CA LEU A 511 -1.79 -8.47 -9.78
C LEU A 511 -2.81 -7.88 -8.79
N THR A 512 -2.35 -7.18 -7.76
CA THR A 512 -3.19 -6.41 -6.83
C THR A 512 -3.97 -5.32 -7.58
N LYS A 513 -3.29 -4.53 -8.44
CA LYS A 513 -3.94 -3.52 -9.30
C LYS A 513 -4.98 -4.14 -10.23
N PHE A 514 -4.68 -5.30 -10.81
CA PHE A 514 -5.63 -6.06 -11.62
C PHE A 514 -6.88 -6.47 -10.83
N CYS A 515 -6.71 -6.93 -9.59
CA CYS A 515 -7.84 -7.33 -8.75
C CYS A 515 -8.72 -6.13 -8.40
N PHE A 516 -8.16 -4.98 -8.02
CA PHE A 516 -8.94 -3.78 -7.76
C PHE A 516 -9.70 -3.29 -8.99
N PHE A 517 -9.07 -3.34 -10.18
CA PHE A 517 -9.75 -3.03 -11.44
C PHE A 517 -10.97 -3.92 -11.67
N LEU A 518 -10.85 -5.23 -11.44
CA LEU A 518 -11.97 -6.17 -11.57
C LEU A 518 -13.07 -5.91 -10.54
N MET A 519 -12.71 -5.64 -9.28
CA MET A 519 -13.68 -5.33 -8.23
C MET A 519 -14.50 -4.09 -8.55
N ASP A 520 -13.83 -3.01 -8.98
CA ASP A 520 -14.49 -1.76 -9.40
C ASP A 520 -15.37 -2.00 -10.63
N ALA A 521 -14.90 -2.76 -11.62
CA ALA A 521 -15.67 -3.10 -12.81
C ALA A 521 -16.93 -3.91 -12.49
N LEU A 522 -16.84 -4.89 -11.58
CA LEU A 522 -17.97 -5.70 -11.12
C LEU A 522 -18.98 -4.86 -10.33
N LYS A 523 -18.50 -3.95 -9.49
CA LYS A 523 -19.34 -3.00 -8.75
C LYS A 523 -20.17 -2.13 -9.70
N GLU A 524 -19.55 -1.58 -10.75
CA GLU A 524 -20.23 -0.79 -11.80
C GLU A 524 -21.19 -1.62 -12.68
N ARG A 525 -21.14 -2.95 -12.60
CA ARG A 525 -22.14 -3.86 -13.18
C ARG A 525 -23.27 -4.22 -12.21
N GLY A 526 -23.26 -3.68 -10.99
CA GLY A 526 -24.27 -3.95 -9.96
C GLY A 526 -24.00 -5.21 -9.14
N ALA A 527 -22.80 -5.79 -9.22
CA ALA A 527 -22.44 -6.93 -8.38
C ALA A 527 -22.21 -6.48 -6.92
N ARG A 528 -22.64 -7.29 -5.94
CA ARG A 528 -22.33 -7.07 -4.52
C ARG A 528 -20.82 -7.03 -4.30
N MET A 529 -20.31 -6.19 -3.41
CA MET A 529 -18.90 -6.21 -3.04
C MET A 529 -18.58 -7.53 -2.33
N LYS A 530 -17.61 -8.28 -2.87
CA LYS A 530 -17.04 -9.48 -2.24
C LYS A 530 -15.53 -9.43 -2.42
N PRO A 531 -14.74 -9.96 -1.46
CA PRO A 531 -13.31 -10.16 -1.65
C PRO A 531 -13.00 -10.91 -2.95
N LEU A 532 -11.86 -10.60 -3.57
CA LEU A 532 -11.44 -11.19 -4.83
C LEU A 532 -10.06 -11.83 -4.68
N ILE A 533 -9.93 -13.05 -5.18
CA ILE A 533 -8.67 -13.78 -5.26
C ILE A 533 -8.29 -13.96 -6.73
N CYS A 534 -7.04 -13.67 -7.07
CA CYS A 534 -6.51 -13.93 -8.39
C CYS A 534 -5.34 -14.89 -8.30
N ALA A 535 -5.39 -15.96 -9.10
CA ALA A 535 -4.30 -16.89 -9.30
C ALA A 535 -3.66 -16.66 -10.67
N CYS A 536 -2.34 -16.47 -10.69
CA CYS A 536 -1.55 -16.17 -11.87
C CYS A 536 -0.42 -17.19 -11.97
N LEU A 537 -0.30 -17.88 -13.12
CA LEU A 537 0.78 -18.85 -13.30
C LEU A 537 2.12 -18.14 -13.21
N ALA A 538 3.01 -18.62 -12.34
CA ALA A 538 4.30 -17.98 -12.14
C ALA A 538 5.19 -18.17 -13.38
N LYS A 539 6.30 -17.40 -13.44
CA LYS A 539 7.36 -17.63 -14.44
C LYS A 539 7.94 -19.06 -14.34
N GLU A 540 7.87 -19.65 -13.15
CA GLU A 540 8.15 -21.07 -12.95
C GLU A 540 6.90 -21.89 -13.28
N PRO A 541 6.97 -22.86 -14.20
CA PRO A 541 5.79 -23.57 -14.71
C PRO A 541 5.01 -24.36 -13.65
N GLU A 542 5.64 -24.64 -12.50
CA GLU A 542 5.06 -25.42 -11.41
C GLU A 542 4.54 -24.56 -10.25
N LYS A 543 4.83 -23.26 -10.23
CA LYS A 543 4.41 -22.34 -9.16
C LYS A 543 3.30 -21.41 -9.64
N VAL A 544 2.45 -20.96 -8.71
CA VAL A 544 1.33 -20.05 -8.94
C VAL A 544 1.39 -18.94 -7.91
N LEU A 545 1.35 -17.69 -8.35
CA LEU A 545 1.18 -16.53 -7.49
C LEU A 545 -0.32 -16.31 -7.25
N VAL A 546 -0.73 -16.33 -5.99
CA VAL A 546 -2.10 -16.06 -5.56
C VAL A 546 -2.12 -14.76 -4.77
N VAL A 547 -3.00 -13.83 -5.14
CA VAL A 547 -3.21 -12.55 -4.46
C VAL A 547 -4.67 -12.45 -4.02
N GLY A 548 -4.91 -12.04 -2.78
CA GLY A 548 -6.23 -11.82 -2.19
C GLY A 548 -6.41 -10.37 -1.79
N VAL A 549 -7.44 -9.72 -2.34
CA VAL A 549 -7.77 -8.33 -2.03
C VAL A 549 -9.20 -8.20 -1.48
N CYS A 550 -9.33 -7.33 -0.49
CA CYS A 550 -10.62 -6.87 0.03
C CYS A 550 -11.07 -5.60 -0.72
N GLY A 551 -12.28 -5.11 -0.41
CA GLY A 551 -12.71 -3.81 -0.92
C GLY A 551 -11.75 -2.70 -0.50
N LYS A 552 -11.72 -1.60 -1.27
CA LYS A 552 -10.93 -0.42 -0.93
C LYS A 552 -11.21 0.03 0.51
N PRO A 553 -10.18 0.46 1.28
CA PRO A 553 -10.36 0.97 2.63
C PRO A 553 -11.44 2.05 2.66
N ARG A 554 -12.33 2.00 3.67
CA ARG A 554 -13.33 3.03 3.93
C ARG A 554 -13.12 3.56 5.34
N LEU A 555 -13.35 4.85 5.52
CA LEU A 555 -13.38 5.46 6.85
C LEU A 555 -14.41 4.72 7.73
N GLY A 556 -14.04 4.40 8.97
CA GLY A 556 -14.86 3.60 9.90
C GLY A 556 -15.02 2.12 9.56
N ALA A 557 -14.36 1.58 8.52
CA ALA A 557 -14.35 0.15 8.29
C ALA A 557 -13.45 -0.54 9.32
N VAL A 558 -14.05 -1.36 10.19
CA VAL A 558 -13.37 -2.06 11.28
C VAL A 558 -12.46 -3.19 10.77
N GLN A 559 -12.60 -3.63 9.52
CA GLN A 559 -11.88 -4.79 9.00
C GLN A 559 -11.03 -4.46 7.76
N GLY A 560 -9.73 -4.65 7.90
CA GLY A 560 -8.72 -4.68 6.84
C GLY A 560 -8.63 -6.02 6.12
N ASN A 561 -7.48 -6.32 5.53
CA ASN A 561 -7.29 -7.51 4.72
C ASN A 561 -6.98 -8.75 5.58
N ALA A 562 -7.93 -9.69 5.67
CA ALA A 562 -7.78 -10.92 6.44
C ALA A 562 -7.07 -12.05 5.68
N PHE A 563 -6.78 -11.90 4.38
CA PHE A 563 -6.24 -12.98 3.55
C PHE A 563 -4.86 -13.45 4.00
N GLY A 564 -4.02 -12.61 4.60
CA GLY A 564 -2.68 -13.02 5.02
C GLY A 564 -2.68 -14.16 6.03
N ASN A 565 -3.52 -14.04 7.06
CA ASN A 565 -3.65 -15.10 8.07
C ASN A 565 -4.36 -16.34 7.48
N ALA A 566 -5.39 -16.12 6.68
CA ALA A 566 -6.16 -17.20 6.06
C ALA A 566 -5.33 -18.02 5.06
N PHE A 567 -4.46 -17.38 4.26
CA PHE A 567 -3.58 -18.05 3.30
C PHE A 567 -2.55 -18.93 3.99
N ARG A 568 -1.87 -18.41 5.03
CA ARG A 568 -0.89 -19.19 5.79
C ARG A 568 -1.54 -20.41 6.44
N SER A 569 -2.62 -20.21 7.19
CA SER A 569 -3.31 -21.30 7.88
C SER A 569 -3.86 -22.35 6.92
N ALA A 570 -4.42 -21.93 5.78
CA ALA A 570 -4.89 -22.87 4.77
C ALA A 570 -3.74 -23.66 4.12
N ALA A 571 -2.59 -23.05 3.87
CA ALA A 571 -1.42 -23.71 3.27
C ALA A 571 -0.75 -24.72 4.22
N GLU A 572 -0.68 -24.41 5.51
CA GLU A 572 -0.12 -25.30 6.55
C GLU A 572 -1.00 -26.53 6.76
N GLU A 573 -2.32 -26.37 6.80
CA GLU A 573 -3.25 -27.48 7.02
C GLU A 573 -3.33 -28.46 5.85
N ILE A 574 -3.17 -27.97 4.61
CA ILE A 574 -3.07 -28.85 3.44
C ILE A 574 -1.68 -29.48 3.29
N GLY A 575 -0.69 -29.04 4.09
CA GLY A 575 0.70 -29.50 3.99
C GLY A 575 1.37 -29.17 2.66
N ALA A 576 0.99 -28.06 2.01
CA ALA A 576 1.56 -27.66 0.72
C ALA A 576 2.89 -26.93 0.90
N ASP A 577 3.80 -27.09 -0.06
CA ASP A 577 4.97 -26.21 -0.16
C ASP A 577 4.52 -24.81 -0.62
N TYR A 578 4.89 -23.79 0.16
CA TYR A 578 4.45 -22.42 -0.06
C TYR A 578 5.56 -21.41 0.22
N PHE A 579 5.53 -20.29 -0.51
CA PHE A 579 6.35 -19.11 -0.22
C PHE A 579 5.45 -17.93 0.17
N HIS A 580 5.59 -17.48 1.42
CA HIS A 580 4.79 -16.42 2.04
C HIS A 580 5.64 -15.55 2.99
N ASP A 581 6.83 -15.19 2.52
CA ASP A 581 7.88 -14.55 3.33
C ASP A 581 8.23 -13.12 2.95
N MET A 582 7.50 -12.53 2.01
CA MET A 582 7.64 -11.09 1.75
C MET A 582 6.80 -10.26 2.71
N PHE A 583 6.98 -8.94 2.58
CA PHE A 583 6.50 -7.99 3.58
C PHE A 583 5.00 -7.76 3.50
N GLU A 584 4.41 -7.86 2.30
CA GLU A 584 2.97 -7.82 2.15
C GLU A 584 2.39 -9.23 2.35
N SER A 585 1.32 -9.31 3.14
CA SER A 585 0.67 -10.56 3.56
C SER A 585 -0.48 -10.97 2.63
N SER A 586 -0.92 -10.10 1.73
CA SER A 586 -2.06 -10.36 0.85
C SER A 586 -1.81 -11.37 -0.28
N TRP A 587 -0.69 -12.11 -0.27
CA TRP A 587 -0.33 -13.01 -1.35
C TRP A 587 0.44 -14.24 -0.89
N ILE A 588 0.37 -15.32 -1.67
CA ILE A 588 1.08 -16.58 -1.43
C ILE A 588 1.51 -17.20 -2.75
N VAL A 589 2.68 -17.84 -2.79
CA VAL A 589 3.10 -18.66 -3.94
C VAL A 589 2.97 -20.14 -3.56
N LEU A 590 2.28 -20.91 -4.40
CA LEU A 590 1.96 -22.32 -4.17
C LEU A 590 2.29 -23.16 -5.41
N ASP A 591 2.42 -24.46 -5.24
CA ASP A 591 2.46 -25.38 -6.38
C ASP A 591 1.11 -25.43 -7.11
N VAL A 592 1.14 -25.53 -8.45
CA VAL A 592 -0.05 -25.62 -9.31
C VAL A 592 -0.99 -26.74 -8.85
N VAL A 593 -0.44 -27.88 -8.43
CA VAL A 593 -1.21 -29.05 -7.96
C VAL A 593 -2.00 -28.79 -6.68
N SER A 594 -1.50 -27.89 -5.83
CA SER A 594 -2.08 -27.59 -4.52
C SER A 594 -3.18 -26.53 -4.56
N VAL A 595 -3.28 -25.76 -5.67
CA VAL A 595 -4.22 -24.63 -5.79
C VAL A 595 -5.68 -25.03 -5.58
N SER A 596 -6.12 -26.18 -6.10
CA SER A 596 -7.52 -26.60 -5.97
C SER A 596 -7.88 -26.93 -4.53
N SER A 597 -7.05 -27.71 -3.85
CA SER A 597 -7.23 -28.06 -2.43
C SER A 597 -7.13 -26.82 -1.54
N PHE A 598 -6.20 -25.91 -1.85
CA PHE A 598 -6.04 -24.63 -1.18
C PHE A 598 -7.30 -23.77 -1.26
N MET A 599 -7.90 -23.61 -2.44
CA MET A 599 -9.13 -22.81 -2.61
C MET A 599 -10.33 -23.41 -1.86
N ILE A 600 -10.42 -24.73 -1.78
CA ILE A 600 -11.46 -25.42 -0.99
C ILE A 600 -11.28 -25.10 0.48
N ARG A 601 -10.09 -25.34 1.04
CA ARG A 601 -9.81 -25.10 2.46
C ARG A 601 -9.95 -23.64 2.85
N LEU A 602 -9.56 -22.74 1.96
CA LEU A 602 -9.70 -21.31 2.18
C LEU A 602 -11.17 -20.86 2.32
N THR A 603 -12.10 -21.56 1.68
CA THR A 603 -13.55 -21.28 1.79
C THR A 603 -14.09 -21.55 3.19
N GLU A 604 -13.43 -22.41 3.95
CA GLU A 604 -13.77 -22.72 5.34
C GLU A 604 -13.15 -21.71 6.33
N LYS A 605 -12.05 -21.04 5.94
CA LYS A 605 -11.25 -20.14 6.80
C LYS A 605 -11.65 -18.67 6.76
N LEU A 606 -12.02 -18.18 5.57
CA LEU A 606 -12.78 -16.94 5.42
C LEU A 606 -14.21 -17.25 5.80
#